data_AF-A0A7W7FJ21-F1
#
_entry.id   AF-A0A7W7FJ21-F1
#
_cell.length_a   1.000
_cell.length_b   1.000
_cell.length_c   1.000
_cell.angle_alpha   90.00
_cell.angle_beta   90.00
_cell.angle_gamma   90.00
#
_symmetry.space_group_name_H-M   'P 1'
#
loop_
_entity.id
_entity.type
_entity.pdbx_description
1 polymer ?
#
loop_
_entity_poly.entity_id
_entity_poly.type
_entity_poly.pdbx_seq_one_letter_code
_entity_poly.pdbx_strand_id
1 'polypeptide(L)'
;MKFKNQSPLGALEIPALGRIVDRDEEFDVPAAIAPLLAGQSANYEPVDDEAIALVAEMSKPAAETEPGEPDEPVVDATSTKPARKTSTDPAPAASATDGKDGDK
;
A
#
# COMPACT_ATOMS: atom_id res chain seq x y z
N MET A 1 -8.87 1.91 22.40
CA MET A 1 -7.53 1.38 22.03
C MET A 1 -6.82 2.48 21.27
N LYS A 2 -5.59 2.86 21.61
CA LYS A 2 -4.90 3.93 20.88
C LYS A 2 -3.89 3.45 19.87
N PHE A 3 -3.82 4.23 18.81
CA PHE A 3 -2.83 4.13 17.76
C PHE A 3 -2.17 5.49 17.56
N LYS A 4 -0.95 5.49 17.05
CA LYS A 4 -0.19 6.66 16.62
C LYS A 4 -0.02 6.63 15.11
N ASN A 5 -0.31 7.72 14.42
CA ASN A 5 -0.02 7.82 12.98
C ASN A 5 1.50 7.98 12.79
N GLN A 6 2.15 6.99 12.19
CA GLN A 6 3.58 7.02 11.86
C GLN A 6 3.83 7.07 10.35
N SER A 7 2.81 7.41 9.57
CA SER A 7 2.91 7.40 8.12
C SER A 7 3.95 8.40 7.60
N PRO A 8 4.83 7.99 6.67
CA PRO A 8 5.80 8.91 6.07
C PRO A 8 5.14 10.00 5.21
N LEU A 9 3.87 9.81 4.83
CA LEU A 9 3.09 10.79 4.07
C LEU A 9 2.59 11.95 4.94
N GLY A 10 2.75 11.87 6.26
CA GLY A 10 2.30 12.90 7.19
C GLY A 10 0.89 12.64 7.68
N ALA A 11 0.03 13.66 7.62
CA ALA A 11 -1.35 13.57 8.06
C ALA A 11 -2.16 12.63 7.14
N LEU A 12 -2.91 11.70 7.75
CA LEU A 12 -3.75 10.74 7.04
C LEU A 12 -5.22 10.90 7.43
N GLU A 13 -6.10 10.86 6.44
CA GLU A 13 -7.52 10.71 6.67
C GLU A 13 -7.84 9.27 7.06
N ILE A 14 -8.63 9.09 8.12
CA ILE A 14 -9.14 7.80 8.56
C ILE A 14 -10.64 7.79 8.29
N PRO A 15 -11.11 7.23 7.15
CA PRO A 15 -12.51 7.28 6.76
C PRO A 15 -13.44 6.66 7.81
N ALA A 16 -12.99 5.62 8.50
CA ALA A 16 -13.75 4.95 9.54
C ALA A 16 -13.99 5.83 10.78
N LEU A 17 -13.14 6.83 11.03
CA LEU A 17 -13.31 7.82 12.10
C LEU A 17 -13.85 9.17 11.58
N GLY A 18 -13.92 9.35 10.26
CA GLY A 18 -14.35 10.59 9.63
C GLY A 18 -13.48 11.81 9.98
N ARG A 19 -12.20 11.59 10.28
CA ARG A 19 -11.25 12.66 10.63
C ARG A 19 -9.86 12.42 10.07
N ILE A 20 -9.11 13.51 9.99
CA ILE A 20 -7.67 13.50 9.70
C ILE A 20 -6.92 13.36 11.03
N VAL A 21 -5.83 12.59 10.99
CA VAL A 21 -4.88 12.41 12.09
C VAL A 21 -3.52 12.85 11.61
N ASP A 22 -2.91 13.79 12.33
CA ASP A 22 -1.59 14.32 12.02
C ASP A 22 -0.48 13.29 12.23
N ARG A 23 0.71 13.57 11.69
CA ARG A 23 1.86 12.71 11.91
C ARG A 23 2.25 12.73 13.39
N ASP A 24 2.58 11.56 13.92
CA ASP A 24 2.93 11.30 15.31
C ASP A 24 1.78 11.60 16.29
N GLU A 25 0.56 11.88 15.81
CA GLU A 25 -0.61 12.07 16.65
C GLU A 25 -1.12 10.72 17.18
N GLU A 26 -1.32 10.65 18.49
CA GLU A 26 -1.97 9.54 19.19
C GLU A 26 -3.48 9.76 19.24
N PHE A 27 -4.25 8.77 18.84
CA PHE A 27 -5.70 8.84 18.78
C PHE A 27 -6.35 7.55 19.27
N ASP A 28 -7.50 7.68 19.94
CA ASP A 28 -8.27 6.52 20.38
C ASP A 28 -9.18 6.01 19.26
N VAL A 29 -9.27 4.68 19.19
CA VAL A 29 -9.96 3.94 18.15
C VAL A 29 -10.93 2.95 18.80
N PRO A 30 -12.19 2.88 18.32
CA PRO A 30 -13.13 1.84 18.70
C PRO A 30 -12.63 0.45 18.35
N ALA A 31 -12.98 -0.55 19.17
CA ALA A 31 -12.58 -1.94 18.97
C ALA A 31 -13.02 -2.51 17.60
N ALA A 32 -14.09 -1.99 17.00
CA ALA A 32 -14.55 -2.40 15.68
C ALA A 32 -13.62 -1.96 14.53
N ILE A 33 -12.86 -0.86 14.72
CA ILE A 33 -12.00 -0.26 13.70
C ILE A 33 -10.53 -0.65 13.93
N ALA A 34 -10.12 -0.90 15.18
CA ALA A 34 -8.76 -1.28 15.55
C ALA A 34 -8.16 -2.43 14.70
N PRO A 35 -8.90 -3.50 14.34
CA PRO A 35 -8.44 -4.54 13.40
C PRO A 35 -7.94 -4.01 12.05
N LEU A 36 -8.59 -2.98 11.50
CA LEU A 36 -8.25 -2.40 10.19
C LEU A 36 -6.94 -1.62 10.23
N LEU A 37 -6.65 -0.97 11.36
CA LEU A 37 -5.41 -0.23 11.59
C LEU A 37 -4.27 -1.18 12.00
N ALA A 38 -4.58 -2.22 12.77
CA ALA A 38 -3.63 -3.24 13.20
C ALA A 38 -2.96 -3.96 12.02
N GLY A 39 -3.71 -4.18 10.92
CA GLY A 39 -3.18 -4.72 9.67
C GLY A 39 -2.29 -3.76 8.86
N GLN A 40 -2.19 -2.49 9.27
CA GLN A 40 -1.47 -1.42 8.55
C GLN A 40 -0.30 -0.88 9.38
N SER A 41 0.54 -1.78 9.88
CA SER A 41 1.69 -1.46 10.75
C SER A 41 2.71 -0.48 10.12
N ALA A 42 2.73 -0.36 8.78
CA ALA A 42 3.55 0.63 8.08
C ALA A 42 3.06 2.09 8.25
N ASN A 43 1.78 2.27 8.60
CA ASN A 43 1.15 3.59 8.75
C ASN A 43 0.81 3.90 10.21
N TYR A 44 0.50 2.89 11.02
CA TYR A 44 -0.01 3.07 12.38
C TYR A 44 0.77 2.23 13.40
N GLU A 45 1.09 2.84 14.54
CA GLU A 45 1.77 2.19 15.67
C GLU A 45 0.76 1.96 16.80
N PRO A 46 0.59 0.74 17.34
CA PRO A 46 -0.20 0.55 18.55
C PRO A 46 0.50 1.18 19.75
N VAL A 47 -0.23 1.96 20.56
CA VAL A 47 0.34 2.68 21.72
C VAL A 47 -0.01 2.01 23.04
N ASP A 48 -1.25 1.57 23.23
CA ASP A 48 -1.65 0.89 24.47
C ASP A 48 -1.55 -0.64 24.34
N ASP A 49 -1.42 -1.33 25.47
CA ASP A 49 -1.28 -2.79 25.56
C ASP A 49 -2.38 -3.57 24.82
N GLU A 50 -3.63 -3.08 24.85
CA GLU A 50 -4.75 -3.70 24.14
C GLU A 50 -4.56 -3.69 22.62
N ALA A 51 -4.02 -2.59 22.07
CA ALA A 51 -3.73 -2.46 20.64
C ALA A 51 -2.53 -3.34 20.24
N ILE A 52 -1.51 -3.42 21.10
CA ILE A 52 -0.34 -4.26 20.89
C ILE A 52 -0.74 -5.73 20.83
N ALA A 53 -1.58 -6.18 21.77
CA ALA A 53 -2.10 -7.55 21.79
C ALA A 53 -2.87 -7.90 20.50
N LEU A 54 -3.70 -6.98 20.02
CA LEU A 54 -4.46 -7.16 18.77
C LEU A 54 -3.54 -7.29 17.54
N VAL A 55 -2.51 -6.44 17.44
CA VAL A 55 -1.53 -6.52 16.34
C VAL A 55 -0.76 -7.83 16.39
N ALA A 56 -0.36 -8.29 17.60
CA ALA A 56 0.30 -9.56 17.77
C ALA A 56 -0.58 -10.75 17.36
N GLU A 57 -1.87 -10.69 17.64
CA GLU A 57 -2.84 -11.71 17.20
C GLU A 57 -3.01 -11.71 15.67
N MET A 58 -3.10 -10.54 15.04
CA MET A 58 -3.20 -10.42 13.57
C MET A 58 -1.92 -10.79 12.83
N SER A 59 -0.76 -10.61 13.46
CA SER A 59 0.54 -10.95 12.87
C SER A 59 0.90 -12.43 13.04
N LYS A 60 0.13 -13.23 13.80
CA LYS A 60 0.32 -14.68 13.83
C LYS A 60 -0.04 -15.25 12.45
N PRO A 61 0.88 -15.93 11.75
CA PRO A 61 0.48 -16.75 10.62
C PRO A 61 -0.50 -17.80 11.15
N ALA A 62 -1.57 -18.06 10.40
CA ALA A 62 -2.47 -19.19 10.62
C ALA A 62 -1.67 -20.49 10.44
N ALA A 63 -0.89 -20.87 11.45
CA ALA A 63 -0.14 -22.10 11.50
C ALA A 63 -0.93 -23.11 12.32
N GLU A 64 -1.98 -23.67 11.70
CA GLU A 64 -2.29 -25.10 11.81
C GLU A 64 -3.15 -25.50 10.60
N THR A 65 -2.51 -25.66 9.45
CA THR A 65 -2.90 -26.65 8.46
C THR A 65 -1.66 -27.48 8.23
N GLU A 66 -1.73 -28.76 8.58
CA GLU A 66 -0.62 -29.69 8.47
C GLU A 66 0.01 -29.63 7.07
N PRO A 67 1.34 -29.52 6.96
CA PRO A 67 2.04 -29.70 5.70
C PRO A 67 1.99 -31.18 5.30
N GLY A 68 1.01 -31.53 4.46
CA GLY A 68 1.06 -32.76 3.67
C GLY A 68 2.29 -32.75 2.76
N GLU A 69 2.98 -33.88 2.78
CA GLU A 69 4.24 -34.24 2.11
C GLU A 69 4.49 -33.66 0.69
N PRO A 70 5.77 -33.41 0.32
CA PRO A 70 6.16 -32.82 -0.95
C PRO A 70 6.17 -33.87 -2.07
N ASP A 71 5.47 -33.62 -3.16
CA ASP A 71 5.69 -34.33 -4.43
C ASP A 71 6.40 -33.36 -5.39
N GLU A 72 7.73 -33.46 -5.44
CA GLU A 72 8.51 -32.88 -6.52
C GLU A 72 8.12 -33.55 -7.84
N PRO A 73 8.08 -32.81 -8.95
CA PRO A 73 8.99 -33.27 -9.99
C PRO A 73 9.80 -32.13 -10.62
N VAL A 74 11.10 -32.35 -10.53
CA VAL A 74 12.13 -32.23 -11.56
C VAL A 74 12.05 -31.03 -12.51
N VAL A 75 13.13 -30.26 -12.43
CA VAL A 75 13.63 -29.30 -13.42
C VAL A 75 13.55 -29.82 -14.86
N ASP A 76 13.09 -28.98 -15.78
CA ASP A 76 13.65 -28.96 -17.14
C ASP A 76 13.98 -27.52 -17.54
N ALA A 77 15.28 -27.30 -17.70
CA ALA A 77 15.87 -26.05 -18.10
C ALA A 77 15.89 -25.98 -19.63
N THR A 78 15.07 -25.11 -20.22
CA THR A 78 15.34 -24.60 -21.57
C THR A 78 15.30 -23.07 -21.59
N SER A 79 16.47 -22.52 -21.27
CA SER A 79 17.13 -21.45 -22.01
C SER A 79 16.31 -20.80 -23.14
N THR A 80 15.98 -19.50 -23.01
CA THR A 80 16.29 -18.52 -24.06
C THR A 80 16.50 -17.13 -23.46
N LYS A 81 17.71 -16.65 -23.74
CA LYS A 81 18.39 -15.40 -23.42
C LYS A 81 17.62 -14.12 -23.84
N PRO A 82 17.90 -12.95 -23.21
CA PRO A 82 17.11 -11.73 -23.35
C PRO A 82 17.49 -10.90 -24.58
N ALA A 83 16.51 -10.19 -25.14
CA ALA A 83 16.74 -9.12 -26.10
C ALA A 83 16.33 -7.76 -25.50
N ARG A 84 17.26 -6.82 -25.63
CA ARG A 84 17.30 -5.46 -25.09
C ARG A 84 16.86 -4.47 -26.18
N LYS A 85 16.18 -3.37 -25.76
CA LYS A 85 16.02 -2.07 -26.45
C LYS A 85 15.10 -2.12 -27.69
N THR A 86 14.16 -1.21 -27.90
CA THR A 86 14.27 0.26 -27.99
C THR A 86 12.92 0.92 -27.66
N SER A 87 12.88 1.95 -26.80
CA SER A 87 12.61 3.33 -27.21
C SER A 87 11.67 3.48 -28.41
N THR A 88 10.41 3.82 -28.13
CA THR A 88 9.61 4.67 -29.03
C THR A 88 9.39 5.98 -28.27
N ASP A 89 10.28 6.91 -28.56
CA ASP A 89 10.19 8.34 -28.24
C ASP A 89 8.94 8.95 -28.94
N PRO A 90 8.24 9.90 -28.31
CA PRO A 90 7.03 10.52 -28.85
C PRO A 90 7.39 11.52 -29.96
N ALA A 91 6.68 11.48 -31.09
CA ALA A 91 6.81 12.52 -32.11
C ALA A 91 6.01 13.77 -31.70
N PRO A 92 6.63 14.95 -31.56
CA PRO A 92 5.92 16.22 -31.63
C PRO A 92 5.79 16.64 -33.10
N ALA A 93 4.56 16.83 -33.57
CA ALA A 93 4.30 17.60 -34.78
C ALA A 93 3.38 18.77 -34.39
N ALA A 94 4.03 19.90 -34.10
CA ALA A 94 3.41 21.19 -34.26
C ALA A 94 2.88 21.31 -35.70
N SER A 95 1.64 21.74 -35.83
CA SER A 95 1.18 22.49 -36.99
C SER A 95 0.55 23.76 -36.46
N ALA A 96 1.40 24.78 -36.35
CA ALA A 96 0.97 26.17 -36.30
C ALA A 96 0.97 26.68 -37.75
N THR A 97 -0.20 27.07 -38.25
CA THR A 97 -0.42 28.16 -39.23
C THR A 97 -1.90 28.51 -39.12
N ASP A 98 -2.23 29.62 -38.46
CA ASP A 98 -2.49 30.91 -39.11
C ASP A 98 -3.88 30.96 -39.74
N GLY A 99 -4.76 31.69 -39.06
CA GLY A 99 -6.16 31.91 -39.41
C GLY A 99 -6.67 33.14 -38.68
N LYS A 100 -5.97 34.25 -38.92
CA LYS A 100 -6.49 35.63 -38.90
C LYS A 100 -7.92 35.61 -39.47
N ASP A 101 -8.92 36.02 -38.72
CA ASP A 101 -9.58 37.33 -38.83
C ASP A 101 -10.61 37.33 -37.66
N GLY A 102 -10.74 38.32 -36.80
CA GLY A 102 -10.66 39.74 -37.10
C GLY A 102 -12.04 40.23 -37.54
N ASP A 103 -12.63 41.06 -36.67
CA ASP A 103 -13.58 42.13 -36.98
C ASP A 103 -15.10 41.86 -36.82
N LYS A 104 -15.60 42.50 -35.74
CA LYS A 104 -16.85 43.27 -35.55
C LYS A 104 -18.22 42.59 -35.64
#